data_AF-A0A432FCV1-F1
#
_entry.id   AF-A0A432FCV1-F1
#
_cell.length_a   1.000
_cell.length_b   1.000
_cell.length_c   1.000
_cell.angle_alpha   90.00
_cell.angle_beta   90.00
_cell.angle_gamma   90.00
#
_symmetry.space_group_name_H-M   'P 1'
#
loop_
_entity.id
_entity.type
_entity.pdbx_description
1 polymer ?
#
loop_
_entity_poly.entity_id
_entity_poly.type
_entity_poly.pdbx_seq_one_letter_code
_entity_poly.pdbx_strand_id
1 'polypeptide(L)'
;MYDGKIFLTSNTRDGELIELRGTSTRSIWKNRNMRIHFNPGVVIGDYFYGADGRVERGNTVRCINMKTGETEWTKSSLPCSSITSADNKLIILTRTGDLYIAEASPARFKQLARSKVLSGTCWTPPVLANRSVYVRNSRGTLYKLQMSEMVIAPQPLAVNFAGSRLEFSWPAKGNFILESTDALGQAAEWGEVGSGTAKEDDRYVVRVRPSAGQQFFRLRSE
;
A
#
# COMPACT_ATOMS: atom_id res chain seq x y z
N MET A 1 8.70 -0.53 -14.53
CA MET A 1 7.95 -1.35 -15.52
C MET A 1 6.50 -1.39 -15.09
N TYR A 2 5.58 -1.49 -16.03
CA TYR A 2 4.13 -1.58 -15.80
C TYR A 2 3.53 -2.45 -16.91
N ASP A 3 2.87 -3.56 -16.56
CA ASP A 3 2.19 -4.43 -17.54
C ASP A 3 3.08 -4.79 -18.77
N GLY A 4 4.30 -5.28 -18.50
CA GLY A 4 5.30 -5.61 -19.52
C GLY A 4 5.90 -4.41 -20.28
N LYS A 5 5.48 -3.18 -19.98
CA LYS A 5 5.93 -1.93 -20.62
C LYS A 5 6.96 -1.20 -19.77
N ILE A 6 7.79 -0.40 -20.43
CA ILE A 6 8.89 0.34 -19.81
C ILE A 6 8.58 1.83 -19.86
N PHE A 7 8.58 2.49 -18.71
CA PHE A 7 8.54 3.94 -18.65
C PHE A 7 9.97 4.47 -18.69
N LEU A 8 10.27 5.28 -19.70
CA LEU A 8 11.53 5.98 -19.88
C LEU A 8 11.31 7.48 -19.70
N THR A 9 12.23 8.15 -19.02
CA THR A 9 12.13 9.59 -18.78
C THR A 9 13.50 10.19 -18.62
N SER A 10 13.59 11.50 -18.80
CA SER A 10 14.76 12.28 -18.42
C SER A 10 14.33 13.56 -17.71
N ASN A 11 15.26 14.16 -16.98
CA ASN A 11 15.00 15.42 -16.26
C ASN A 11 14.88 16.65 -17.17
N THR A 12 15.13 16.52 -18.48
CA THR A 12 15.14 17.63 -19.44
C THR A 12 14.20 17.42 -20.62
N ARG A 13 13.64 16.21 -20.81
CA ARG A 13 12.75 15.87 -21.93
C ARG A 13 11.44 15.28 -21.41
N ASP A 14 10.75 14.57 -22.29
CA ASP A 14 9.47 13.93 -22.01
C ASP A 14 9.68 12.61 -21.23
N GLY A 15 8.63 12.19 -20.54
CA GLY A 15 8.43 10.80 -20.13
C GLY A 15 7.62 10.06 -21.18
N GLU A 16 7.94 8.80 -21.40
CA GLU A 16 7.32 7.96 -22.42
C GLU A 16 7.14 6.53 -21.90
N LEU A 17 5.93 5.99 -22.02
CA LEU A 17 5.69 4.57 -21.82
C LEU A 17 5.81 3.85 -23.15
N ILE A 18 6.74 2.91 -23.22
CA ILE A 18 7.03 2.13 -24.42
C ILE A 18 6.74 0.65 -24.19
N GLU A 19 6.23 0.00 -25.23
CA GLU A 19 6.12 -1.45 -25.34
C GLU A 19 7.25 -1.97 -26.25
N LEU A 20 7.95 -3.01 -25.81
CA LEU A 20 8.94 -3.68 -26.64
C LEU A 20 8.25 -4.68 -27.57
N ARG A 21 8.62 -4.69 -28.85
CA ARG A 21 8.09 -5.58 -29.88
C ARG A 21 9.22 -6.18 -30.71
N GLY A 22 9.78 -7.30 -30.24
CA GLY A 22 10.95 -7.92 -30.87
C GLY A 22 12.14 -6.95 -30.90
N THR A 23 12.51 -6.49 -32.08
CA THR A 23 13.59 -5.50 -32.31
C THR A 23 13.10 -4.06 -32.41
N SER A 24 11.79 -3.81 -32.24
CA SER A 24 11.16 -2.50 -32.35
C SER A 24 10.54 -2.05 -31.03
N THR A 25 10.14 -0.79 -30.95
CA THR A 25 9.39 -0.24 -29.81
C THR A 25 8.12 0.43 -30.31
N ARG A 26 7.06 0.38 -29.49
CA ARG A 26 5.80 1.10 -29.72
C ARG A 26 5.60 2.09 -28.58
N SER A 27 5.42 3.35 -28.93
CA SER A 27 4.98 4.38 -27.97
C SER A 27 3.52 4.14 -27.59
N ILE A 28 3.23 4.07 -26.29
CA ILE A 28 1.87 3.99 -25.75
C ILE A 28 1.37 5.39 -25.43
N TRP A 29 2.19 6.18 -24.75
CA TRP A 29 1.97 7.61 -24.54
C TRP A 29 3.29 8.31 -24.26
N LYS A 30 3.34 9.62 -24.56
CA LYS A 30 4.50 10.50 -24.36
C LYS A 30 4.05 11.89 -23.93
N ASN A 31 4.59 12.42 -22.84
CA ASN A 31 4.26 13.76 -22.34
C ASN A 31 5.32 14.29 -21.35
N ARG A 32 5.11 15.50 -20.82
CA ARG A 32 6.00 16.14 -19.83
C ARG A 32 5.48 16.09 -18.40
N ASN A 33 4.52 15.21 -18.12
CA ASN A 33 3.90 15.10 -16.81
C ASN A 33 4.83 14.48 -15.77
N MET A 34 5.91 13.82 -16.19
CA MET A 34 6.90 13.27 -15.28
C MET A 34 8.30 13.29 -15.87
N ARG A 35 9.21 14.00 -15.18
CA ARG A 35 10.62 14.20 -15.60
C ARG A 35 11.55 13.86 -14.45
N ILE A 36 11.99 12.61 -14.40
CA ILE A 36 12.75 12.12 -13.25
C ILE A 36 14.23 12.46 -13.40
N HIS A 37 14.88 12.86 -12.30
CA HIS A 37 16.33 13.03 -12.24
C HIS A 37 17.07 11.73 -11.89
N PHE A 38 16.79 11.15 -10.72
CA PHE A 38 17.55 10.01 -10.21
C PHE A 38 16.68 8.88 -9.64
N ASN A 39 15.76 9.18 -8.73
CA ASN A 39 14.93 8.15 -8.12
C ASN A 39 13.76 7.78 -9.06
N PRO A 40 13.65 6.52 -9.52
CA PRO A 40 12.71 6.12 -10.57
C PRO A 40 11.23 6.13 -10.16
N GLY A 41 10.90 6.51 -8.92
CA GLY A 41 9.54 6.42 -8.38
C GLY A 41 9.08 4.99 -8.16
N VAL A 42 7.78 4.81 -7.95
CA VAL A 42 7.14 3.51 -7.69
C VAL A 42 5.85 3.36 -8.49
N VAL A 43 5.60 2.16 -9.01
CA VAL A 43 4.32 1.79 -9.64
C VAL A 43 3.55 0.91 -8.66
N ILE A 44 2.30 1.29 -8.37
CA ILE A 44 1.39 0.52 -7.50
C ILE A 44 0.05 0.43 -8.23
N GLY A 45 -0.34 -0.79 -8.61
CA GLY A 45 -1.46 -1.01 -9.51
C GLY A 45 -1.26 -0.28 -10.84
N ASP A 46 -2.24 0.52 -11.23
CA ASP A 46 -2.25 1.30 -12.48
C ASP A 46 -1.64 2.71 -12.34
N TYR A 47 -1.01 3.02 -11.22
CA TYR A 47 -0.55 4.36 -10.90
C TYR A 47 0.93 4.42 -10.60
N PHE A 48 1.55 5.50 -11.06
CA PHE A 48 2.96 5.80 -10.86
C PHE A 48 3.14 7.03 -9.98
N TYR A 49 3.97 6.88 -8.95
CA TYR A 49 4.26 7.93 -7.98
C TYR A 49 5.73 8.30 -8.05
N GLY A 50 6.03 9.58 -8.30
CA GLY A 50 7.39 10.04 -8.53
C GLY A 50 7.60 11.52 -8.25
N ALA A 51 8.86 11.90 -8.06
CA ALA A 51 9.26 13.30 -8.00
C ALA A 51 9.47 13.86 -9.41
N ASP A 52 8.82 14.98 -9.72
CA ASP A 52 9.02 15.69 -10.99
C ASP A 52 10.14 16.73 -10.86
N GLY A 53 11.06 16.70 -11.82
CA GLY A 53 12.13 17.66 -12.00
C GLY A 53 13.47 17.25 -11.37
N ARG A 54 14.43 18.17 -11.47
CA ARG A 54 15.79 18.01 -10.92
C ARG A 54 15.78 18.01 -9.40
N VAL A 55 16.36 17.01 -8.74
CA VAL A 55 16.36 16.87 -7.26
C VAL A 55 16.76 18.14 -6.49
N GLU A 56 17.65 18.96 -7.06
CA GLU A 56 18.17 20.19 -6.48
C GLU A 56 17.11 21.30 -6.36
N ARG A 57 16.12 21.32 -7.27
CA ARG A 57 15.10 22.39 -7.36
C ARG A 57 13.67 21.88 -7.34
N GLY A 58 13.47 20.62 -7.75
CA GLY A 58 12.20 19.92 -7.79
C GLY A 58 11.49 20.00 -6.44
N ASN A 59 10.18 20.23 -6.49
CA ASN A 59 9.38 20.51 -5.30
C ASN A 59 7.98 19.92 -5.41
N THR A 60 7.84 18.92 -6.27
CA THR A 60 6.56 18.30 -6.60
C THR A 60 6.69 16.79 -6.64
N VAL A 61 5.76 16.11 -5.99
CA VAL A 61 5.49 14.67 -6.19
C VAL A 61 4.17 14.55 -6.95
N ARG A 62 4.09 13.63 -7.90
CA ARG A 62 2.88 13.42 -8.71
C ARG A 62 2.44 11.97 -8.67
N CYS A 63 1.15 11.77 -8.88
CA CYS A 63 0.55 10.51 -9.29
C CYS A 63 0.20 10.59 -10.77
N ILE A 64 0.68 9.63 -11.55
CA ILE A 64 0.44 9.51 -12.98
C ILE A 64 -0.36 8.25 -13.23
N ASN A 65 -1.41 8.35 -14.04
CA ASN A 65 -2.13 7.19 -14.54
C ASN A 65 -1.27 6.48 -15.59
N MET A 66 -0.88 5.23 -15.34
CA MET A 66 0.02 4.52 -16.26
C MET A 66 -0.66 4.10 -17.56
N LYS A 67 -1.99 4.06 -17.61
CA LYS A 67 -2.74 3.76 -18.85
C LYS A 67 -2.78 4.95 -19.79
N THR A 68 -3.01 6.15 -19.25
CA THR A 68 -3.24 7.37 -20.07
C THR A 68 -2.04 8.32 -20.12
N GLY A 69 -1.14 8.24 -19.14
CA GLY A 69 -0.04 9.18 -18.94
C GLY A 69 -0.47 10.50 -18.28
N GLU A 70 -1.73 10.64 -17.88
CA GLU A 70 -2.27 11.86 -17.27
C GLU A 70 -1.88 11.98 -15.79
N THR A 71 -1.85 13.22 -15.29
CA THR A 71 -1.59 13.49 -13.88
C THR A 71 -2.88 13.44 -13.09
N GLU A 72 -3.00 12.49 -12.17
CA GLU A 72 -4.14 12.38 -11.25
C GLU A 72 -4.06 13.46 -10.17
N TRP A 73 -2.87 13.68 -9.62
CA TRP A 73 -2.62 14.79 -8.71
C TRP A 73 -1.16 15.23 -8.69
N THR A 74 -0.95 16.47 -8.26
CA THR A 74 0.37 17.04 -7.96
C THR A 74 0.39 17.57 -6.54
N LYS A 75 1.35 17.10 -5.72
CA LYS A 75 1.67 17.67 -4.43
C LYS A 75 2.86 18.62 -4.55
N SER A 76 2.60 19.92 -4.54
CA SER A 76 3.63 20.97 -4.45
C SER A 76 4.22 21.10 -3.04
N SER A 77 5.32 21.84 -2.91
CA SER A 77 6.01 22.05 -1.62
C SER A 77 6.46 20.75 -0.96
N LEU A 78 6.83 19.77 -1.77
CA LEU A 78 7.40 18.51 -1.32
C LEU A 78 8.72 18.28 -2.06
N PRO A 79 9.87 18.70 -1.48
CA PRO A 79 11.18 18.58 -2.10
C PRO A 79 11.72 17.16 -1.98
N CYS A 80 10.98 16.23 -2.58
CA CYS A 80 11.26 14.81 -2.59
C CYS A 80 12.59 14.52 -3.29
N SER A 81 13.46 13.77 -2.64
CA SER A 81 14.66 13.23 -3.26
C SER A 81 14.47 11.79 -3.71
N SER A 82 13.71 11.02 -2.94
CA SER A 82 13.48 9.61 -3.22
C SER A 82 12.17 9.11 -2.62
N ILE A 83 11.58 8.12 -3.30
CA ILE A 83 10.35 7.45 -2.93
C ILE A 83 10.58 5.94 -2.96
N THR A 84 10.06 5.25 -1.96
CA THR A 84 9.81 3.81 -1.98
C THR A 84 8.37 3.55 -1.52
N SER A 85 7.94 2.30 -1.51
CA SER A 85 6.60 1.92 -1.06
C SER A 85 6.57 0.61 -0.31
N ALA A 86 5.64 0.50 0.64
CA ALA A 86 5.26 -0.75 1.29
C ALA A 86 3.81 -0.62 1.78
N ASP A 87 3.05 -1.72 1.75
CA ASP A 87 1.69 -1.78 2.32
C ASP A 87 0.77 -0.63 1.83
N ASN A 88 0.74 -0.43 0.51
CA ASN A 88 0.00 0.65 -0.17
C ASN A 88 0.27 2.06 0.39
N LYS A 89 1.48 2.28 0.93
CA LYS A 89 1.94 3.58 1.41
C LYS A 89 3.20 3.99 0.66
N LEU A 90 3.27 5.29 0.37
CA LEU A 90 4.45 5.96 -0.12
C LEU A 90 5.32 6.34 1.07
N ILE A 91 6.61 6.06 0.97
CA ILE A 91 7.63 6.41 1.95
C ILE A 91 8.59 7.35 1.23
N ILE A 92 8.49 8.62 1.56
CA ILE A 92 9.12 9.70 0.81
C ILE A 92 10.16 10.37 1.69
N LEU A 93 11.41 10.40 1.24
CA LEU A 93 12.48 11.15 1.88
C LEU A 93 12.70 12.45 1.10
N THR A 94 12.71 13.58 1.81
CA THR A 94 13.06 14.88 1.21
C THR A 94 14.56 15.07 1.13
N ARG A 95 15.00 15.98 0.25
CA ARG A 95 16.42 16.32 0.10
C ARG A 95 17.08 16.85 1.37
N THR A 96 16.30 17.33 2.34
CA THR A 96 16.77 17.86 3.61
C THR A 96 16.58 16.89 4.79
N GLY A 97 16.01 15.70 4.58
CA GLY A 97 15.91 14.65 5.61
C GLY A 97 14.59 14.60 6.38
N ASP A 98 13.52 15.21 5.86
CA ASP A 98 12.16 14.95 6.34
C ASP A 98 11.65 13.64 5.71
N LEU A 99 11.12 12.73 6.52
CA LEU A 99 10.49 11.48 6.09
C LEU A 99 8.97 11.63 6.17
N TYR A 100 8.30 11.34 5.07
CA TYR A 100 6.85 11.35 4.96
C TYR A 100 6.33 9.94 4.72
N ILE A 101 5.21 9.63 5.36
CA ILE A 101 4.38 8.47 5.03
C ILE A 101 3.07 9.01 4.47
N ALA A 102 2.67 8.53 3.29
CA ALA A 102 1.43 8.93 2.64
C ALA A 102 0.72 7.71 2.05
N GLU A 103 -0.60 7.80 1.84
CA GLU A 103 -1.33 6.76 1.10
C GLU A 103 -0.91 6.74 -0.36
N ALA A 104 -0.74 5.55 -0.94
CA ALA A 104 -0.63 5.37 -2.39
C ALA A 104 -2.02 5.37 -3.03
N SER A 105 -2.68 6.53 -3.00
CA SER A 105 -4.02 6.70 -3.58
C SER A 105 -3.96 7.56 -4.84
N PRO A 106 -4.68 7.20 -5.91
CA PRO A 106 -4.80 8.06 -7.08
C PRO A 106 -5.77 9.23 -6.85
N ALA A 107 -6.63 9.20 -5.83
CA ALA A 107 -7.64 10.24 -5.64
C ALA A 107 -7.04 11.58 -5.18
N ARG A 108 -6.02 11.53 -4.32
CA ARG A 108 -5.27 12.69 -3.81
C ARG A 108 -4.05 12.25 -3.03
N PHE A 109 -3.12 13.18 -2.83
CA PHE A 109 -2.06 13.03 -1.84
C PHE A 109 -2.64 13.15 -0.42
N LYS A 110 -2.59 12.07 0.37
CA LYS A 110 -2.95 12.07 1.79
C LYS A 110 -1.76 11.70 2.66
N GLN A 111 -1.20 12.68 3.36
CA GLN A 111 -0.14 12.47 4.35
C GLN A 111 -0.70 11.76 5.58
N LEU A 112 -0.04 10.70 6.01
CA LEU A 112 -0.33 9.96 7.24
C LEU A 112 0.61 10.38 8.38
N ALA A 113 1.89 10.58 8.07
CA ALA A 113 2.89 11.00 9.03
C ALA A 113 4.01 11.82 8.38
N ARG A 114 4.67 12.63 9.18
CA ARG A 114 5.89 13.37 8.81
C ARG A 114 6.81 13.45 10.02
N SER A 115 8.10 13.21 9.84
CA SER A 115 9.10 13.45 10.87
C SER A 115 10.42 13.94 10.28
N LYS A 116 11.14 14.76 11.04
CA LYS A 116 12.52 15.15 10.71
C LYS A 116 13.46 14.05 11.21
N VAL A 117 13.98 13.24 10.29
CA VAL A 117 14.78 12.06 10.66
C VAL A 117 16.26 12.25 10.36
N LEU A 118 16.62 13.10 9.40
CA LEU A 118 18.01 13.38 9.04
C LEU A 118 18.23 14.88 8.82
N SER A 119 19.51 15.26 8.82
CA SER A 119 19.99 16.57 8.41
C SER A 119 21.02 16.43 7.27
N GLY A 120 21.25 17.53 6.55
CA GLY A 120 22.11 17.55 5.37
C GLY A 120 21.44 16.96 4.12
N THR A 121 22.25 16.72 3.09
CA THR A 121 21.76 16.23 1.79
C THR A 121 21.35 14.77 1.87
N CYS A 122 20.08 14.49 1.61
CA CYS A 122 19.50 13.15 1.66
C CYS A 122 18.99 12.74 0.29
N TRP A 123 19.77 12.01 -0.51
CA TRP A 123 19.39 11.54 -1.86
C TRP A 123 19.24 10.02 -1.96
N THR A 124 19.52 9.28 -0.88
CA THR A 124 19.43 7.83 -0.89
C THR A 124 17.98 7.40 -0.66
N PRO A 125 17.46 6.42 -1.43
CA PRO A 125 16.13 5.87 -1.18
C PRO A 125 16.02 5.29 0.23
N PRO A 126 14.93 5.58 0.97
CA PRO A 126 14.64 4.85 2.20
C PRO A 126 14.47 3.35 1.89
N VAL A 127 15.00 2.49 2.75
CA VAL A 127 14.94 1.03 2.58
C VAL A 127 14.18 0.42 3.75
N LEU A 128 13.23 -0.47 3.44
CA LEU A 128 12.55 -1.27 4.45
C LEU A 128 13.22 -2.62 4.55
N ALA A 129 13.64 -2.97 5.76
CA ALA A 129 14.17 -4.29 6.08
C ALA A 129 13.93 -4.58 7.56
N ASN A 130 13.64 -5.82 7.91
CA ASN A 130 13.52 -6.26 9.31
C ASN A 130 12.64 -5.33 10.18
N ARG A 131 11.44 -5.02 9.68
CA ARG A 131 10.46 -4.13 10.35
C ARG A 131 10.99 -2.73 10.69
N SER A 132 11.97 -2.26 9.93
CA SER A 132 12.62 -0.97 10.15
C SER A 132 12.79 -0.23 8.84
N VAL A 133 12.74 1.10 8.90
CA VAL A 133 13.08 1.99 7.79
C VAL A 133 14.50 2.50 8.00
N TYR A 134 15.36 2.27 7.03
CA TYR A 134 16.74 2.74 7.01
C TYR A 134 16.84 3.97 6.10
N VAL A 135 17.47 5.04 6.61
CA VAL A 135 17.67 6.29 5.89
C VAL A 135 19.11 6.77 6.02
N ARG A 136 19.69 7.29 4.94
CA ARG A 136 21.08 7.75 4.92
C ARG A 136 21.25 9.13 4.27
N ASN A 137 22.12 9.97 4.84
CA ASN A 137 22.54 11.23 4.22
C ASN A 137 23.89 11.10 3.48
N SER A 138 24.28 12.15 2.77
CA SER A 138 25.53 12.22 2.01
C SER A 138 26.80 12.15 2.86
N ARG A 139 26.71 12.50 4.16
CA ARG A 139 27.83 12.39 5.12
C ARG A 139 28.05 10.96 5.62
N GLY A 140 27.18 10.02 5.27
CA GLY A 140 27.26 8.64 5.75
C GLY A 140 26.51 8.38 7.05
N THR A 141 25.82 9.37 7.62
CA THR A 141 24.91 9.13 8.76
C THR A 141 23.78 8.22 8.31
N LEU A 142 23.65 7.06 8.96
CA LEU A 142 22.61 6.06 8.73
C LEU A 142 21.77 5.93 9.99
N TYR A 143 20.46 6.13 9.89
CA TYR A 143 19.52 5.83 10.97
C TYR A 143 18.63 4.64 10.62
N LYS A 144 18.35 3.83 11.64
CA LYS A 144 17.36 2.77 11.65
C LYS A 144 16.16 3.28 12.45
N LEU A 145 15.02 3.44 11.79
CA LEU A 145 13.77 3.85 12.39
C LEU A 145 12.92 2.60 12.59
N GLN A 146 12.67 2.22 13.84
CA GLN A 146 11.81 1.09 14.14
C GLN A 146 10.37 1.43 13.78
N MET A 147 9.72 0.57 13.00
CA MET A 147 8.29 0.72 12.76
C MET A 147 7.55 0.24 14.01
N SER A 148 6.43 0.91 14.33
CA SER A 148 5.55 0.47 15.40
C SER A 148 5.17 -0.99 15.19
N GLU A 149 4.99 -1.73 16.28
CA GLU A 149 4.38 -3.05 16.15
C GLU A 149 3.02 -2.90 15.49
N MET A 150 2.73 -3.77 14.53
CA MET A 150 1.38 -3.88 14.00
C MET A 150 0.51 -4.36 15.16
N VAL A 151 -0.20 -3.42 15.79
CA VAL A 151 -1.26 -3.75 16.73
C VAL A 151 -2.39 -4.30 15.86
N ILE A 152 -2.33 -5.60 15.56
CA ILE A 152 -3.51 -6.32 15.09
C ILE A 152 -4.45 -6.26 16.29
N ALA A 153 -5.43 -5.37 16.25
CA ALA A 153 -6.56 -5.50 17.17
C ALA A 153 -7.04 -6.96 17.02
N PRO A 154 -7.14 -7.74 18.11
CA PRO A 154 -7.50 -9.14 18.00
C PRO A 154 -8.73 -9.25 17.10
N GLN A 155 -8.69 -10.17 16.14
CA GLN A 155 -9.83 -10.33 15.25
C GLN A 155 -11.07 -10.47 16.12
N PRO A 156 -12.16 -9.74 15.82
CA PRO A 156 -13.32 -9.72 16.72
C PRO A 156 -13.89 -11.12 16.95
N LEU A 157 -13.61 -12.06 16.04
CA LEU A 157 -14.01 -13.47 16.10
C LEU A 157 -13.16 -14.29 17.09
N ALA A 158 -13.81 -14.81 18.12
CA ALA A 158 -13.28 -15.88 18.97
C ALA A 158 -13.92 -17.22 18.58
N VAL A 159 -13.15 -18.31 18.67
CA VAL A 159 -13.61 -19.66 18.36
C VAL A 159 -13.27 -20.58 19.53
N ASN A 160 -14.28 -21.24 20.10
CA ASN A 160 -14.16 -22.16 21.23
C ASN A 160 -14.88 -23.48 20.96
N PHE A 161 -14.58 -24.51 21.74
CA PHE A 161 -15.41 -25.71 21.80
C PHE A 161 -16.50 -25.55 22.86
N ALA A 162 -17.75 -25.77 22.48
CA ALA A 162 -18.91 -25.83 23.37
C ALA A 162 -19.50 -27.24 23.31
N GLY A 163 -18.94 -28.16 24.10
CA GLY A 163 -19.24 -29.60 24.01
C GLY A 163 -18.84 -30.14 22.64
N SER A 164 -19.82 -30.65 21.88
CA SER A 164 -19.60 -31.20 20.53
C SER A 164 -19.75 -30.15 19.40
N ARG A 165 -19.81 -28.86 19.73
CA ARG A 165 -20.01 -27.75 18.77
C ARG A 165 -18.82 -26.80 18.77
N LEU A 166 -18.62 -26.13 17.64
CA LEU A 166 -17.77 -24.95 17.54
C LEU A 166 -18.61 -23.73 17.86
N GLU A 167 -18.18 -22.96 18.84
CA GLU A 167 -18.76 -21.69 19.22
C GLU A 167 -17.94 -20.56 18.61
N PHE A 168 -18.59 -19.76 17.78
CA PHE A 168 -18.05 -18.54 17.20
C PHE A 168 -18.67 -17.36 17.94
N SER A 169 -17.85 -16.42 18.41
CA SER A 169 -18.38 -15.20 19.02
C SER A 169 -17.68 -13.94 18.56
N TRP A 170 -18.38 -12.81 18.50
CA TRP A 170 -17.84 -11.51 18.10
C TRP A 170 -18.58 -10.36 18.78
N PRO A 171 -18.01 -9.14 18.88
CA PRO A 171 -18.68 -8.02 19.52
C PRO A 171 -20.06 -7.74 18.89
N ALA A 172 -21.05 -7.51 19.74
CA ALA A 172 -22.40 -7.10 19.32
C ALA A 172 -22.43 -5.66 18.76
N LYS A 173 -21.35 -4.89 18.98
CA LYS A 173 -21.15 -3.57 18.41
C LYS A 173 -20.41 -3.68 17.09
N GLY A 174 -21.05 -3.22 16.02
CA GLY A 174 -20.56 -3.26 14.64
C GLY A 174 -21.44 -4.16 13.77
N ASN A 175 -21.33 -4.00 12.45
CA ASN A 175 -22.07 -4.81 11.48
C ASN A 175 -21.15 -5.93 11.01
N PHE A 176 -21.29 -7.11 11.61
CA PHE A 176 -20.49 -8.28 11.30
C PHE A 176 -21.36 -9.46 10.90
N ILE A 177 -20.94 -10.18 9.86
CA ILE A 177 -21.60 -11.38 9.36
C ILE A 177 -20.59 -12.53 9.41
N LEU A 178 -20.96 -13.60 10.10
CA LEU A 178 -20.19 -14.85 10.08
C LEU A 178 -20.54 -15.60 8.79
N GLU A 179 -19.53 -15.94 8.01
CA GLU A 179 -19.70 -16.68 6.77
C GLU A 179 -18.86 -17.96 6.81
N SER A 180 -19.30 -18.99 6.08
CA SER A 180 -18.57 -20.23 5.90
C SER A 180 -18.48 -20.66 4.44
N THR A 181 -17.50 -21.49 4.15
CA THR A 181 -17.27 -22.11 2.85
C THR A 181 -16.54 -23.43 3.02
N ASP A 182 -16.70 -24.34 2.07
CA ASP A 182 -15.99 -25.63 2.04
C ASP A 182 -14.65 -25.55 1.26
N ALA A 183 -14.32 -24.38 0.67
CA ALA A 183 -13.09 -24.18 -0.11
C ALA A 183 -12.45 -22.80 0.15
N LEU A 184 -11.12 -22.72 0.19
CA LEU A 184 -10.40 -21.45 0.20
C LEU A 184 -9.93 -21.07 -1.19
N GLY A 185 -10.02 -19.79 -1.54
CA GLY A 185 -9.46 -19.24 -2.77
C GLY A 185 -10.33 -18.18 -3.42
N GLN A 186 -9.91 -17.71 -4.59
CA GLN A 186 -10.57 -16.62 -5.32
C GLN A 186 -11.98 -16.99 -5.83
N ALA A 187 -12.26 -18.29 -5.97
CA ALA A 187 -13.57 -18.82 -6.38
C ALA A 187 -14.41 -19.33 -5.19
N ALA A 188 -14.01 -19.07 -3.95
CA ALA A 188 -14.76 -19.51 -2.78
C ALA A 188 -16.11 -18.78 -2.69
N GLU A 189 -17.20 -19.54 -2.73
CA GLU A 189 -18.54 -19.03 -2.43
C GLU A 189 -18.74 -19.06 -0.92
N TRP A 190 -19.04 -17.89 -0.35
CA TRP A 190 -19.22 -17.70 1.08
C TRP A 190 -20.71 -17.55 1.38
N GLY A 191 -21.23 -18.42 2.26
CA GLY A 191 -22.61 -18.37 2.75
C GLY A 191 -22.66 -17.90 4.21
N GLU A 192 -23.67 -17.11 4.56
CA GLU A 192 -23.91 -16.70 5.94
C GLU A 192 -24.20 -17.91 6.85
N VAL A 193 -23.60 -17.91 8.03
CA VAL A 193 -23.79 -18.93 9.07
C VAL A 193 -24.80 -18.37 10.07
N GLY A 194 -26.09 -18.68 9.93
CA GLY A 194 -27.09 -17.82 10.57
C GLY A 194 -28.49 -18.34 10.87
N SER A 195 -28.72 -19.63 11.12
CA SER A 195 -29.89 -19.99 11.94
C SER A 195 -29.47 -20.08 13.41
N GLY A 196 -29.84 -19.09 14.22
CA GLY A 196 -29.66 -19.15 15.69
C GLY A 196 -28.53 -18.30 16.30
N THR A 197 -28.18 -17.15 15.71
CA THR A 197 -27.33 -16.15 16.37
C THR A 197 -28.00 -15.65 17.65
N ALA A 198 -27.37 -15.88 18.80
CA ALA A 198 -27.81 -15.37 20.09
C ALA A 198 -26.90 -14.21 20.51
N LYS A 199 -27.45 -13.24 21.24
CA LYS A 199 -26.65 -12.22 21.92
C LYS A 199 -26.40 -12.69 23.35
N GLU A 200 -25.14 -12.87 23.70
CA GLU A 200 -24.67 -13.21 25.06
C GLU A 200 -23.75 -12.06 25.51
N ASP A 201 -24.22 -11.29 26.50
CA ASP A 201 -23.57 -10.06 26.98
C ASP A 201 -23.29 -9.02 25.86
N ASP A 202 -22.03 -8.66 25.67
CA ASP A 202 -21.56 -7.71 24.67
C ASP A 202 -21.14 -8.39 23.36
N ARG A 203 -21.49 -9.68 23.17
CA ARG A 203 -21.11 -10.49 22.01
C ARG A 203 -22.32 -11.16 21.34
N TYR A 204 -22.22 -11.35 20.04
CA TYR A 204 -23.01 -12.35 19.32
C TYR A 204 -22.29 -13.70 19.39
N VAL A 205 -23.07 -14.77 19.48
CA VAL A 205 -22.60 -16.14 19.59
C VAL A 205 -23.38 -17.04 18.62
N VAL A 206 -22.66 -17.86 17.86
CA VAL A 206 -23.22 -18.89 16.97
C VAL A 206 -22.52 -20.22 17.26
N ARG A 207 -23.30 -21.29 17.42
CA ARG A 207 -22.79 -22.63 17.71
C ARG A 207 -23.07 -23.58 16.56
N VAL A 208 -22.04 -23.91 15.80
CA VAL A 208 -22.09 -24.76 14.60
C VAL A 208 -21.65 -26.18 14.95
N ARG A 209 -22.30 -27.19 14.35
CA ARG A 209 -21.80 -28.57 14.41
C ARG A 209 -20.68 -28.72 13.38
N PRO A 210 -19.49 -29.23 13.76
CA PRO A 210 -18.45 -29.55 12.79
C PRO A 210 -18.99 -30.49 11.70
N SER A 211 -18.69 -30.19 10.44
CA SER A 211 -18.92 -31.13 9.35
C SER A 211 -17.82 -32.19 9.34
N ALA A 212 -18.05 -33.31 8.62
CA ALA A 212 -17.02 -34.33 8.43
C ALA A 212 -15.91 -33.90 7.45
N GLY A 213 -16.15 -32.83 6.69
CA GLY A 213 -15.21 -32.24 5.73
C GLY A 213 -14.48 -31.03 6.28
N GLN A 214 -13.57 -30.48 5.49
CA GLN A 214 -12.93 -29.21 5.83
C GLN A 214 -13.93 -28.06 5.62
N GLN A 215 -14.06 -27.21 6.63
CA GLN A 215 -14.90 -26.01 6.57
C GLN A 215 -14.10 -24.81 7.06
N PHE A 216 -14.27 -23.69 6.37
CA PHE A 216 -13.60 -22.42 6.69
C PHE A 216 -14.63 -21.39 7.11
N PHE A 217 -14.23 -20.52 8.03
CA PHE A 217 -15.09 -19.47 8.58
C PHE A 217 -14.38 -18.13 8.50
N ARG A 218 -15.14 -17.07 8.24
CA ARG A 218 -14.66 -15.69 8.34
C ARG A 218 -15.73 -14.80 8.96
N LEU A 219 -15.30 -13.75 9.64
CA LEU A 219 -16.17 -12.68 10.07
C LEU A 219 -15.98 -11.49 9.13
N ARG A 220 -16.97 -11.19 8.31
CA ARG A 220 -16.95 -10.04 7.39
C ARG A 220 -17.54 -8.83 8.11
N SER A 221 -16.86 -7.69 8.04
CA SER A 221 -17.48 -6.39 8.37
C SER A 221 -18.23 -5.90 7.14
N GLU A 222 -19.43 -5.38 7.34
CA GLU A 222 -20.06 -4.45 6.39
C GLU A 222 -19.49 -3.04 6.54
#